data_AF-A0A1V2UN64-F1
#
_entry.id   AF-A0A1V2UN64-F1
#
_cell.length_a   1.000
_cell.length_b   1.000
_cell.length_c   1.000
_cell.angle_alpha   90.00
_cell.angle_beta   90.00
_cell.angle_gamma   90.00
#
_symmetry.space_group_name_H-M   'P 1'
#
loop_
_entity.id
_entity.type
_entity.pdbx_description
1 polymer ?
#
loop_
_entity_poly.entity_id
_entity_poly.type
_entity_poly.pdbx_seq_one_letter_code
_entity_poly.pdbx_strand_id
1 'polypeptide(L)'
;MNQWTNLDTEETLLQAKREEQEKKMKQLDACRSDYQNHFKEIGNFLFRLQLSYQKSNTFTSIETFTSEFSHQSRRLMNGFDECQHHEMIQQQRITNKLEEIVFEKRKIMSEEQNL
;
A
#
# COMPACT_ATOMS: atom_id res chain seq x y z
N MET A 1 -4.42 -38.14 1.12
CA MET A 1 -5.03 -36.97 1.77
C MET A 1 -6.41 -36.78 1.19
N ASN A 2 -7.44 -36.59 2.02
CA ASN A 2 -8.78 -36.28 1.50
C ASN A 2 -8.75 -34.84 0.91
N GLN A 3 -9.62 -34.58 -0.07
CA GLN A 3 -9.69 -33.27 -0.74
C GLN A 3 -10.00 -32.13 0.25
N TRP A 4 -10.75 -32.44 1.31
CA TRP A 4 -11.08 -31.52 2.40
C TRP A 4 -9.86 -31.00 3.16
N THR A 5 -8.95 -31.87 3.59
CA THR A 5 -7.73 -31.55 4.34
C THR A 5 -6.78 -30.71 3.50
N ASN A 6 -6.74 -30.94 2.17
CA ASN A 6 -5.98 -30.10 1.26
C ASN A 6 -6.55 -28.67 1.22
N LEU A 7 -7.87 -28.54 1.05
CA LEU A 7 -8.55 -27.24 1.05
C LEU A 7 -8.40 -26.51 2.40
N ASP A 8 -8.44 -27.24 3.52
CA ASP A 8 -8.27 -26.68 4.86
C ASP A 8 -6.85 -26.16 5.12
N THR A 9 -5.85 -26.91 4.62
CA THR A 9 -4.45 -26.50 4.67
C THR A 9 -4.23 -25.25 3.80
N GLU A 10 -4.79 -25.23 2.59
CA GLU A 10 -4.68 -24.08 1.70
C GLU A 10 -5.37 -22.83 2.26
N GLU A 11 -6.56 -22.97 2.85
CA GLU A 11 -7.29 -21.88 3.51
C GLU A 11 -6.45 -21.27 4.64
N THR A 12 -5.86 -22.11 5.50
CA THR A 12 -5.01 -21.65 6.61
C THR A 12 -3.80 -20.85 6.11
N LEU A 13 -3.15 -21.34 5.04
CA LEU A 13 -2.01 -20.65 4.44
C LEU A 13 -2.41 -19.32 3.81
N LEU A 14 -3.53 -19.27 3.09
CA LEU A 14 -4.04 -18.05 2.48
C LEU A 14 -4.49 -17.03 3.53
N GLN A 15 -5.09 -17.48 4.63
CA GLN A 15 -5.49 -16.63 5.74
C GLN A 15 -4.27 -15.98 6.42
N ALA A 16 -3.21 -16.75 6.69
CA ALA A 16 -1.97 -16.22 7.23
C ALA A 16 -1.33 -15.19 6.26
N LYS A 17 -1.36 -15.48 4.96
CA LYS A 17 -0.85 -14.55 3.93
C LYS A 17 -1.67 -13.26 3.87
N ARG A 18 -3.00 -13.34 4.02
CA ARG A 18 -3.90 -12.18 4.08
C ARG A 18 -3.57 -11.26 5.25
N GLU A 19 -3.30 -11.84 6.42
CA GLU A 19 -2.92 -11.10 7.61
C GLU A 19 -1.54 -10.44 7.49
N GLU A 20 -0.57 -11.14 6.89
CA GLU A 20 0.74 -10.56 6.58
C GLU A 20 0.60 -9.35 5.65
N GLN A 21 -0.24 -9.49 4.63
CA GLN A 21 -0.48 -8.43 3.66
C GLN A 21 -1.19 -7.22 4.27
N GLU A 22 -2.16 -7.43 5.15
CA GLU A 22 -2.80 -6.34 5.90
C GLU A 22 -1.78 -5.59 6.79
N LYS A 23 -0.84 -6.30 7.41
CA LYS A 23 0.24 -5.67 8.18
C LYS A 23 1.16 -4.82 7.30
N LYS A 24 1.54 -5.32 6.11
CA LYS A 24 2.34 -4.55 5.14
C LYS A 24 1.63 -3.28 4.69
N MET A 25 0.33 -3.38 4.42
CA MET A 25 -0.47 -2.23 3.99
C MET A 25 -0.54 -1.15 5.09
N LYS A 26 -0.74 -1.55 6.36
CA LYS A 26 -0.68 -0.63 7.51
C LYS A 26 0.68 0.06 7.65
N GLN A 27 1.76 -0.69 7.47
CA GLN A 27 3.12 -0.12 7.51
C GLN A 27 3.38 0.86 6.37
N LEU A 28 2.89 0.54 5.16
CA LEU A 28 3.01 1.40 4.00
C LEU A 28 2.23 2.71 4.21
N ASP A 29 1.00 2.63 4.71
CA ASP A 29 0.17 3.79 5.02
C ASP A 29 0.81 4.69 6.09
N ALA A 30 1.37 4.10 7.14
CA ALA A 30 2.09 4.84 8.18
C ALA A 30 3.31 5.57 7.61
N CYS A 31 4.15 4.87 6.86
CA CYS A 31 5.34 5.45 6.22
C CYS A 31 4.96 6.57 5.24
N ARG A 32 3.94 6.36 4.40
CA ARG A 32 3.41 7.37 3.48
C ARG A 32 2.93 8.62 4.23
N SER A 33 2.23 8.44 5.33
CA SER A 33 1.75 9.54 6.18
C SER A 33 2.91 10.34 6.77
N ASP A 34 3.96 9.68 7.26
CA ASP A 34 5.15 10.33 7.81
C ASP A 34 5.86 11.18 6.75
N TYR A 35 6.08 10.64 5.55
CA TYR A 35 6.65 11.39 4.44
C TYR A 35 5.78 12.58 4.03
N GLN A 36 4.46 12.40 3.98
CA GLN A 36 3.53 13.48 3.64
C GLN A 36 3.61 14.63 4.66
N ASN A 37 3.75 14.32 5.95
CA ASN A 37 3.95 15.32 6.99
C ASN A 37 5.29 16.05 6.83
N HIS A 38 6.38 15.33 6.64
CA HIS A 38 7.70 15.94 6.41
C HIS A 38 7.73 16.81 5.15
N PHE A 39 7.11 16.37 4.06
CA PHE A 39 7.04 17.17 2.83
C PHE A 39 6.27 18.47 3.02
N LYS A 40 5.19 18.45 3.81
CA LYS A 40 4.45 19.65 4.17
C LYS A 40 5.30 20.61 5.00
N GLU A 41 6.05 20.11 5.97
CA GLU A 41 6.94 20.92 6.81
C GLU A 41 8.06 21.56 6.00
N ILE A 42 8.74 20.78 5.16
CA ILE A 42 9.82 21.25 4.29
C ILE A 42 9.27 22.25 3.26
N GLY A 43 8.11 21.97 2.67
CA GLY A 43 7.45 22.90 1.75
C GLY A 43 7.16 24.26 2.42
N ASN A 44 6.64 24.25 3.65
CA ASN A 44 6.42 25.48 4.42
C ASN A 44 7.71 26.21 4.78
N PHE A 45 8.79 25.47 5.03
CA PHE A 45 10.12 26.06 5.27
C PHE A 45 10.66 26.73 4.00
N LEU A 46 10.60 26.06 2.86
CA LEU A 46 11.06 26.58 1.58
C LEU A 46 10.26 27.82 1.15
N PHE A 47 8.94 27.80 1.33
CA PHE A 47 8.10 28.97 1.08
C PHE A 47 8.54 30.18 1.92
N ARG A 48 8.83 29.98 3.22
CA ARG A 48 9.34 31.06 4.10
C ARG A 48 10.72 31.56 3.68
N LEU A 49 11.60 30.68 3.21
CA LEU A 49 12.89 31.08 2.65
C LEU A 49 12.70 31.92 1.38
N GLN A 50 11.84 31.50 0.45
CA GLN A 50 11.56 32.26 -0.76
C GLN A 50 11.09 33.69 -0.47
N LEU A 51 10.17 33.85 0.50
CA LEU A 51 9.71 35.17 0.93
C LEU A 51 10.83 36.01 1.54
N SER A 52 11.65 35.41 2.41
CA SER A 52 12.74 36.11 3.10
C SER A 52 13.83 36.60 2.15
N TYR A 53 14.04 35.87 1.05
CA TYR A 53 15.11 36.10 0.09
C TYR A 53 14.62 36.65 -1.26
N GLN A 54 13.37 37.09 -1.37
CA GLN A 54 12.73 37.57 -2.62
C GLN A 54 13.57 38.58 -3.42
N LYS A 55 14.27 39.49 -2.74
CA LYS A 55 15.07 40.55 -3.37
C LYS A 55 16.58 40.27 -3.36
N SER A 56 16.96 39.04 -3.02
CA SER A 56 18.35 38.62 -2.94
C SER A 56 18.80 37.91 -4.20
N ASN A 57 20.11 37.91 -4.44
CA ASN A 57 20.72 37.13 -5.52
C ASN A 57 20.56 35.60 -5.33
N THR A 58 20.18 35.16 -4.13
CA THR A 58 19.95 33.75 -3.80
C THR A 58 18.52 33.27 -4.12
N PHE A 59 17.60 34.17 -4.48
CA PHE A 59 16.20 33.82 -4.75
C PHE A 59 16.05 32.71 -5.80
N THR A 60 16.70 32.87 -6.96
CA THR A 60 16.63 31.90 -8.07
C THR A 60 17.12 30.52 -7.66
N SER A 61 18.15 30.43 -6.82
CA SER A 61 18.64 29.15 -6.30
C SER A 61 17.61 28.48 -5.38
N ILE A 62 16.96 29.25 -4.51
CA ILE A 62 15.91 28.75 -3.60
C ILE A 62 14.68 28.29 -4.41
N GLU A 63 14.28 29.05 -5.42
CA GLU A 63 13.19 28.69 -6.34
C GLU A 63 13.50 27.39 -7.09
N THR A 64 14.69 27.27 -7.66
CA THR A 64 15.13 26.06 -8.36
C THR A 64 15.09 24.85 -7.43
N PHE A 65 15.67 24.97 -6.23
CA PHE A 65 15.64 23.90 -5.23
C PHE A 65 14.20 23.52 -4.82
N THR A 66 13.32 24.50 -4.67
CA THR A 66 11.92 24.26 -4.29
C THR A 66 11.15 23.51 -5.36
N SER A 67 11.40 23.84 -6.63
CA SER A 67 10.83 23.13 -7.78
C SER A 67 11.31 21.69 -7.84
N GLU A 68 12.62 21.47 -7.70
CA GLU A 68 13.21 20.13 -7.69
C GLU A 68 12.69 19.30 -6.51
N PHE A 69 12.68 19.87 -5.30
CA PHE A 69 12.11 19.24 -4.11
C PHE A 69 10.65 18.81 -4.34
N SER A 70 9.83 19.69 -4.92
CA SER A 70 8.42 19.40 -5.21
C SER A 70 8.28 18.25 -6.21
N HIS A 71 9.13 18.24 -7.25
CA HIS A 71 9.14 17.17 -8.24
C HIS A 71 9.54 15.82 -7.62
N GLN A 72 10.61 15.79 -6.83
CA GLN A 72 11.09 14.57 -6.17
C GLN A 72 10.09 14.04 -5.13
N SER A 73 9.48 14.94 -4.34
CA SER A 73 8.46 14.59 -3.36
C SER A 73 7.24 13.95 -4.03
N ARG A 74 6.77 14.53 -5.14
CA ARG A 74 5.66 13.95 -5.91
C ARG A 74 6.01 12.59 -6.48
N ARG A 75 7.22 12.43 -7.03
CA ARG A 75 7.69 11.14 -7.55
C ARG A 75 7.71 10.06 -6.47
N LEU A 76 8.15 10.39 -5.25
CA LEU A 76 8.10 9.46 -4.13
C LEU A 76 6.66 9.08 -3.75
N MET A 77 5.76 10.07 -3.64
CA MET A 77 4.36 9.82 -3.31
C MET A 77 3.65 8.94 -4.35
N ASN A 78 3.94 9.15 -5.64
CA ASN A 78 3.43 8.26 -6.69
C ASN A 78 3.91 6.82 -6.51
N GLY A 79 5.17 6.63 -6.09
CA GLY A 79 5.70 5.30 -5.77
C GLY A 79 4.95 4.63 -4.60
N PHE A 80 4.57 5.39 -3.57
CA PHE A 80 3.70 4.88 -2.51
C PHE A 80 2.33 4.45 -3.05
N ASP A 81 1.71 5.25 -3.89
CA ASP A 81 0.39 4.95 -4.47
C ASP A 81 0.46 3.69 -5.37
N GLU A 82 1.55 3.51 -6.14
CA GLU A 82 1.81 2.30 -6.92
C GLU A 82 1.98 1.06 -6.03
N CYS A 83 2.77 1.16 -4.96
CA CYS A 83 2.92 0.08 -3.98
C CYS A 83 1.59 -0.29 -3.33
N GLN A 84 0.79 0.71 -2.92
CA GLN A 84 -0.50 0.49 -2.28
C GLN A 84 -1.47 -0.20 -3.24
N HIS A 85 -1.49 0.22 -4.50
CA HIS A 85 -2.28 -0.43 -5.53
C HIS A 85 -1.85 -1.89 -5.74
N HIS A 86 -0.55 -2.17 -5.77
CA HIS A 86 -0.05 -3.54 -5.90
C HIS A 86 -0.51 -4.42 -4.74
N GLU A 87 -0.35 -3.96 -3.50
CA GLU A 87 -0.76 -4.69 -2.30
C GLU A 87 -2.28 -4.96 -2.30
N MET A 88 -3.09 -3.97 -2.71
CA MET A 88 -4.54 -4.11 -2.83
C MET A 88 -4.94 -5.20 -3.86
N ILE A 89 -4.28 -5.26 -5.03
CA ILE A 89 -4.54 -6.30 -6.04
C ILE A 89 -4.24 -7.70 -5.46
N GLN A 90 -3.12 -7.83 -4.76
CA GLN A 90 -2.71 -9.10 -4.17
C GLN A 90 -3.67 -9.54 -3.05
N GLN A 91 -4.13 -8.59 -2.22
CA GLN A 91 -5.16 -8.85 -1.21
C GLN A 91 -6.46 -9.36 -1.88
N GLN A 92 -6.89 -8.73 -2.97
CA GLN A 92 -8.07 -9.15 -3.72
C GLN A 92 -7.91 -10.57 -4.28
N ARG A 93 -6.73 -10.92 -4.80
CA ARG A 93 -6.44 -12.27 -5.29
C ARG A 93 -6.54 -13.32 -4.18
N ILE A 94 -6.07 -13.01 -2.98
CA ILE A 94 -6.18 -13.91 -1.82
C ILE A 94 -7.64 -14.07 -1.42
N THR A 95 -8.40 -12.97 -1.37
CA THR A 95 -9.85 -13.02 -1.06
C THR A 95 -10.61 -13.90 -2.04
N ASN A 96 -10.40 -13.73 -3.34
CA ASN A 96 -11.07 -14.53 -4.36
C ASN A 96 -10.76 -16.04 -4.19
N LYS A 97 -9.50 -16.39 -3.91
CA LYS A 97 -9.11 -17.79 -3.66
C LYS A 97 -9.76 -18.37 -2.41
N LEU A 98 -9.88 -17.58 -1.34
CA LEU A 98 -10.58 -18.01 -0.13
C LEU A 98 -12.06 -18.26 -0.43
N GLU A 99 -12.72 -17.41 -1.23
CA GLU A 99 -14.10 -17.61 -1.66
C GLU A 99 -14.27 -18.89 -2.50
N GLU A 100 -13.33 -19.17 -3.41
CA GLU A 100 -13.28 -20.41 -4.19
C GLU A 100 -13.16 -21.64 -3.27
N ILE A 101 -12.27 -21.62 -2.28
CA ILE A 101 -12.14 -22.72 -1.31
C ILE A 101 -13.43 -22.93 -0.51
N VAL A 102 -14.06 -21.85 -0.06
CA VAL A 102 -15.35 -21.92 0.66
C VAL A 102 -16.45 -22.50 -0.23
N PHE A 103 -16.45 -22.18 -1.53
CA PHE A 103 -17.36 -22.78 -2.49
C PHE A 103 -17.11 -24.29 -2.65
N GLU A 104 -15.87 -24.72 -2.86
CA GLU A 104 -15.53 -26.13 -3.03
C GLU A 104 -15.81 -26.96 -1.77
N LYS A 105 -15.51 -26.43 -0.57
CA LYS A 105 -15.88 -27.08 0.69
C LYS A 105 -17.40 -27.29 0.81
N ARG A 106 -18.22 -26.29 0.45
CA ARG A 106 -19.69 -26.42 0.45
C ARG A 106 -20.18 -27.49 -0.53
N LYS A 107 -19.55 -27.58 -1.70
CA LYS A 107 -19.86 -28.61 -2.70
C LYS A 107 -19.59 -30.01 -2.16
N ILE A 108 -18.43 -30.25 -1.55
CA ILE A 108 -18.07 -31.53 -0.92
C ILE A 108 -19.10 -31.91 0.16
N MET A 109 -19.45 -30.99 1.06
CA MET A 109 -20.47 -31.26 2.10
C MET A 109 -21.82 -31.65 1.51
N SER A 110 -22.20 -31.03 0.39
CA SER A 110 -23.48 -31.31 -0.28
C SER A 110 -23.46 -32.67 -0.97
N GLU A 111 -22.33 -33.07 -1.55
CA GLU A 111 -22.13 -34.39 -2.15
C GLU A 111 -22.11 -35.50 -1.08
N GLU A 112 -21.48 -35.25 0.07
CA GLU A 112 -21.46 -36.18 1.21
C GLU A 112 -22.83 -36.36 1.88
N GLN A 113 -23.71 -35.34 1.83
CA GLN A 113 -25.09 -35.43 2.35
C GLN A 113 -26.07 -36.18 1.44
N ASN A 114 -25.71 -36.38 0.16
CA ASN A 114 -26.53 -37.07 -0.84
C ASN A 114 -26.09 -38.54 -1.05
N LEU A 115 -25.11 -39.02 -0.29
CA LEU A 115 -24.63 -40.40 -0.22
C LEU A 115 -25.22 -41.13 0.99
#